data_AF-A0A318NEB6-F1
#
_entry.id   AF-A0A318NEB6-F1
#
_cell.length_a   1.000
_cell.length_b   1.000
_cell.length_c   1.000
_cell.angle_alpha   90.00
_cell.angle_beta   90.00
_cell.angle_gamma   90.00
#
_symmetry.space_group_name_H-M   'P 1'
#
loop_
_entity.id
_entity.type
_entity.pdbx_description
1 polymer ?
#
loop_
_entity_poly.entity_id
_entity_poly.type
_entity_poly.pdbx_seq_one_letter_code
_entity_poly.pdbx_strand_id
1 'polypeptide(L)' 'MSDTTDVTSDVSNVAGDATAAAPARRRRSGTGLSAMLLPELQSLAASLGISGTARMRKGELIAAISERQGG' A
#
# COMPACT_ATOMS: atom_id res chain seq x y z
N MET A 1 -5.00 3.89 -42.23
CA MET A 1 -4.16 4.35 -41.11
C MET A 1 -3.97 3.14 -40.22
N SER A 2 -2.85 2.45 -40.39
CA SER A 2 -2.48 1.20 -39.72
C SER A 2 -1.26 1.51 -38.87
N ASP A 3 -1.31 1.32 -37.56
CA ASP A 3 -0.10 1.29 -36.73
C ASP A 3 -0.33 0.32 -35.57
N THR A 4 0.20 -0.89 -35.74
CA THR A 4 0.51 -1.86 -34.69
C THR A 4 1.99 -1.69 -34.40
N THR A 5 2.30 -1.13 -33.25
CA THR A 5 3.61 -1.02 -32.60
C THR A 5 3.31 -0.99 -31.10
N ASP A 6 3.93 -1.71 -30.19
CA ASP A 6 4.87 -2.83 -30.19
C ASP A 6 4.70 -3.42 -28.78
N VAL A 7 4.56 -4.73 -28.65
CA VAL A 7 4.70 -5.41 -27.35
C VAL A 7 6.04 -6.12 -27.37
N THR A 8 7.02 -5.54 -26.69
CA THR A 8 8.20 -6.23 -26.15
C THR A 8 8.43 -5.65 -24.75
N SER A 9 8.23 -6.39 -23.66
CA SER A 9 9.23 -7.31 -23.08
C SER A 9 10.52 -6.51 -22.76
N ASP A 10 11.12 -6.49 -21.58
CA ASP A 10 11.21 -7.48 -20.53
C ASP A 10 12.10 -6.84 -19.45
N VAL A 11 11.68 -6.97 -18.19
CA VAL A 11 12.49 -7.28 -17.00
C VAL A 11 13.81 -6.53 -16.81
N SER A 12 13.94 -5.88 -15.65
CA SER A 12 14.91 -6.31 -14.63
C SER A 12 15.17 -5.24 -13.59
N ASN A 13 14.97 -5.65 -12.33
CA ASN A 13 15.80 -5.29 -11.18
C ASN A 13 15.70 -3.82 -10.71
N VAL A 14 15.60 -3.56 -9.42
CA VAL A 14 16.58 -3.97 -8.42
C VAL A 14 15.90 -4.04 -7.06
N ALA A 15 16.04 -5.19 -6.41
CA ALA A 15 15.99 -5.29 -4.97
C ALA A 15 17.03 -4.31 -4.39
N GLY A 16 16.57 -3.16 -3.92
CA GLY A 16 17.38 -2.18 -3.21
C GLY A 16 17.19 -2.36 -1.72
N ASP A 17 18.06 -3.16 -1.12
CA ASP A 17 18.37 -3.12 0.31
C ASP A 17 18.69 -1.67 0.72
N ALA A 18 18.08 -1.21 1.80
CA ALA A 18 18.52 -0.03 2.54
C ALA A 18 18.14 -0.19 4.00
N THR A 19 18.90 -1.05 4.67
CA THR A 19 19.19 -0.92 6.09
C THR A 19 19.64 0.51 6.40
N ALA A 20 18.95 1.16 7.35
CA ALA A 20 19.41 2.22 8.27
C ALA A 20 18.51 3.47 8.32
N ALA A 21 17.82 3.67 9.44
CA ALA A 21 17.92 4.85 10.31
C ALA A 21 16.69 5.00 11.23
N ALA A 22 16.92 4.82 12.53
CA ALA A 22 16.42 5.55 13.70
C ALA A 22 15.13 6.41 13.65
N PRO A 23 14.56 6.75 14.83
CA PRO A 23 14.16 5.93 15.96
C PRO A 23 12.72 5.43 15.72
N ALA A 24 12.26 4.48 16.55
CA ALA A 24 10.85 4.13 16.66
C ALA A 24 10.01 5.37 17.04
N ARG A 25 9.67 6.21 16.06
CA ARG A 25 8.68 7.28 16.21
C ARG A 25 7.33 6.59 16.20
N ARG A 26 7.04 6.02 17.36
CA ARG A 26 5.81 5.35 17.76
C ARG A 26 4.61 6.09 17.16
N ARG A 27 4.12 5.51 16.06
CA ARG A 27 2.74 5.45 15.62
C ARG A 27 1.94 6.74 15.78
N ARG A 28 1.97 7.60 14.76
CA ARG A 28 0.84 8.48 14.45
C ARG A 28 -0.10 7.85 13.41
N SER A 29 -0.23 6.53 13.39
CA SER A 29 -1.16 5.83 12.49
C SER A 29 -2.61 5.93 12.98
N GLY A 30 -2.84 6.18 14.29
CA GLY A 30 -4.19 6.18 14.89
C GLY A 30 -5.09 7.36 14.49
N THR A 31 -4.50 8.53 14.28
CA THR A 31 -5.24 9.74 13.83
C THR A 31 -5.30 9.86 12.32
N GLY A 32 -4.29 9.36 11.59
CA GLY A 32 -4.23 9.43 10.14
C GLY A 32 -5.25 8.51 9.45
N LEU A 33 -5.25 7.21 9.78
CA LEU A 33 -6.10 6.23 9.11
C LEU A 33 -7.60 6.48 9.38
N SER A 34 -7.94 6.95 10.59
CA SER A 34 -9.32 7.28 10.95
C SER A 34 -9.85 8.52 10.22
N ALA A 35 -8.97 9.46 9.86
CA ALA A 35 -9.30 10.66 9.10
C ALA A 35 -9.42 10.40 7.59
N MET A 36 -8.77 9.35 7.07
CA MET A 36 -8.79 8.99 5.65
C MET A 36 -10.14 8.48 5.17
N LEU A 37 -10.42 8.72 3.89
CA LEU A 37 -11.62 8.23 3.22
C LEU A 37 -11.47 6.75 2.84
N LEU A 38 -12.60 6.06 2.64
CA LEU A 38 -12.62 4.65 2.21
C LEU A 38 -11.78 4.39 0.94
N PRO A 39 -11.89 5.17 -0.15
CA PRO A 39 -11.01 5.00 -1.32
C PRO A 39 -9.52 5.19 -1.00
N GLU A 40 -9.16 6.14 -0.15
CA GLU A 40 -7.77 6.37 0.26
C GLU A 40 -7.23 5.18 1.07
N LEU A 41 -8.05 4.62 1.97
CA LEU A 41 -7.71 3.42 2.72
C LEU A 41 -7.56 2.20 1.80
N GLN A 42 -8.43 2.03 0.81
CA GLN A 42 -8.31 0.94 -0.17
C GLN A 42 -7.02 1.05 -1.00
N SER A 43 -6.67 2.26 -1.45
CA SER A 43 -5.42 2.52 -2.18
C SER A 43 -4.19 2.19 -1.32
N LEU A 44 -4.18 2.67 -0.08
CA LEU A 44 -3.10 2.38 0.86
C LEU A 44 -3.00 0.88 1.17
N ALA A 45 -4.13 0.21 1.38
CA ALA A 45 -4.19 -1.23 1.62
C ALA A 45 -3.71 -2.04 0.40
N ALA A 46 -4.08 -1.64 -0.82
CA ALA A 46 -3.60 -2.26 -2.06
C ALA A 46 -2.08 -2.10 -2.22
N SER A 47 -1.53 -0.92 -1.91
CA SER A 47 -0.08 -0.68 -1.89
C SER A 47 0.67 -1.55 -0.88
N LEU A 48 0.00 -1.94 0.21
CA LEU A 48 0.54 -2.86 1.22
C LEU A 48 0.33 -4.34 0.85
N GLY A 49 -0.29 -4.63 -0.29
CA GLY A 49 -0.61 -5.99 -0.73
C GLY A 49 -1.72 -6.65 0.10
N ILE A 50 -2.62 -5.86 0.69
CA ILE A 50 -3.81 -6.38 1.38
C ILE A 50 -4.87 -6.68 0.32
N SER A 51 -5.18 -7.95 0.14
CA SER A 51 -6.21 -8.43 -0.78
C SER A 51 -7.60 -8.37 -0.14
N GLY A 52 -8.66 -8.30 -0.95
CA GLY A 52 -10.05 -8.32 -0.46
C GLY A 52 -10.59 -6.97 0.06
N THR A 53 -9.83 -5.89 -0.08
CA THR A 53 -10.17 -4.53 0.39
C THR A 53 -11.45 -3.94 -0.19
N ALA A 54 -11.88 -4.44 -1.36
CA ALA A 54 -13.11 -4.00 -2.03
C ALA A 54 -14.39 -4.34 -1.24
N ARG A 55 -14.39 -5.40 -0.43
CA ARG A 55 -15.56 -5.79 0.40
C ARG A 55 -15.49 -5.29 1.84
N MET A 56 -14.34 -4.76 2.24
CA MET A 56 -14.08 -4.35 3.61
C MET A 56 -14.76 -3.00 3.93
N ARG A 57 -15.22 -2.88 5.18
CA ARG A 57 -15.69 -1.59 5.71
C ARG A 57 -14.52 -0.74 6.18
N LYS A 58 -14.74 0.57 6.35
CA LYS A 58 -13.72 1.52 6.82
C LYS A 58 -12.98 1.02 8.07
N GLY A 59 -13.71 0.51 9.06
CA GLY A 59 -13.11 -0.04 10.29
C GLY A 59 -12.22 -1.26 10.05
N GLU A 60 -12.67 -2.20 9.20
CA GLU A 60 -11.90 -3.39 8.83
C GLU A 60 -10.64 -3.01 8.04
N LEU A 61 -10.74 -2.04 7.12
CA LEU A 61 -9.60 -1.50 6.37
C LEU A 61 -8.56 -0.87 7.31
N ILE A 62 -8.99 -0.05 8.26
CA ILE A 62 -8.10 0.59 9.23
C ILE A 62 -7.39 -0.47 10.07
N ALA A 63 -8.10 -1.50 10.53
CA ALA A 63 -7.52 -2.60 11.31
C ALA A 63 -6.45 -3.34 10.49
N ALA A 64 -6.77 -3.80 9.28
CA ALA A 64 -5.83 -4.53 8.44
C ALA A 64 -4.59 -3.71 8.05
N ILE A 65 -4.77 -2.42 7.75
CA ILE A 65 -3.66 -1.50 7.46
C ILE A 65 -2.79 -1.30 8.71
N SER A 66 -3.41 -1.10 9.88
CA SER A 66 -2.69 -0.89 11.14
C SER A 66 -1.93 -2.13 11.60
N GLU A 67 -2.50 -3.32 11.40
CA GLU A 67 -1.83 -4.61 11.62
C GLU A 67 -0.62 -4.75 10.70
N ARG A 68 -0.76 -4.43 9.41
CA ARG A 68 0.34 -4.55 8.45
C ARG A 68 1.46 -3.52 8.64
N GLN A 69 1.15 -2.34 9.18
CA GLN A 69 2.13 -1.26 9.41
C GLN A 69 2.85 -1.34 10.77
N GLY A 70 2.39 -2.16 11.72
CA GLY A 70 3.07 -2.26 13.01
C GLY A 70 2.95 -3.61 13.71
N GLY A 71 2.67 -4.66 12.94
CA GLY A 71 3.26 -5.98 13.17
C GLY A 71 4.63 -6.08 12.54
#